data_AF-A0A852DST1-F1
#
_entry.id   AF-A0A852DST1-F1
#
_cell.length_a   1.000
_cell.length_b   1.000
_cell.length_c   1.000
_cell.angle_alpha   90.00
_cell.angle_beta   90.00
_cell.angle_gamma   90.00
#
_symmetry.space_group_name_H-M   'P 1'
#
loop_
_entity.id
_entity.type
_entity.pdbx_description
1 polymer ?
#
loop_
_entity_poly.entity_id
_entity_poly.type
_entity_poly.pdbx_seq_one_letter_code
_entity_poly.pdbx_strand_id
1 'polypeptide(L)' 'PYQYGECGKSFRKKSLLICHQITHTREGAYQCGECGKSFRLKSLLICHQSTHTREWPYECGECGKNFRKKSLLSV' A
#
# COMPACT_ATOMS: atom_id res chain seq x y z
N PRO A 1 19.39 -10.63 -9.15
CA PRO A 1 19.49 -9.16 -8.92
C PRO A 1 18.42 -8.45 -9.75
N TYR A 2 17.64 -7.55 -9.14
CA TYR A 2 16.63 -6.78 -9.85
C TYR A 2 17.24 -5.42 -10.23
N GLN A 3 17.37 -5.13 -11.53
CA GLN A 3 18.04 -3.93 -12.05
C GLN A 3 17.06 -2.98 -12.74
N TYR A 4 17.24 -1.67 -12.54
CA TYR A 4 16.54 -0.64 -13.30
C TYR A 4 17.48 -0.02 -14.34
N GLY A 5 17.17 -0.21 -15.62
CA GLY A 5 18.06 0.05 -16.75
C GLY A 5 18.51 1.51 -16.90
N GLU A 6 17.73 2.49 -16.44
CA GLU A 6 18.05 3.92 -16.64
C GLU A 6 18.96 4.52 -15.57
N CYS A 7 19.12 3.86 -14.41
CA CYS A 7 19.83 4.41 -13.25
C CYS A 7 21.01 3.53 -12.77
N GLY A 8 21.15 2.31 -13.31
CA GLY A 8 22.21 1.38 -12.92
C GLY A 8 22.10 0.84 -11.49
N LYS A 9 21.05 1.21 -10.73
CA LYS A 9 20.83 0.73 -9.37
C LYS A 9 20.31 -0.71 -9.36
N SER A 10 20.97 -1.52 -8.53
CA SER A 10 20.66 -2.93 -8.31
C SER A 10 20.02 -3.12 -6.95
N PHE A 11 18.91 -3.85 -6.87
CA PHE A 11 18.22 -4.11 -5.62
C PHE A 11 18.21 -5.60 -5.27
N ARG A 12 18.37 -5.89 -3.97
CA ARG A 12 18.32 -7.25 -3.43
C ARG A 12 16.89 -7.82 -3.42
N LYS A 13 15.87 -6.96 -3.39
CA LYS A 13 14.46 -7.36 -3.35
C LYS A 13 13.67 -6.68 -4.46
N LYS A 14 12.73 -7.40 -5.06
CA LYS A 14 11.82 -6.87 -6.10
C LYS A 14 10.99 -5.68 -5.60
N SER A 15 10.56 -5.70 -4.33
CA SER A 15 9.82 -4.58 -3.73
C SER A 15 10.62 -3.28 -3.66
N LEU A 16 11.94 -3.38 -3.47
CA LEU A 16 12.83 -2.21 -3.49
C LEU A 16 13.05 -1.69 -4.90
N LEU A 17 13.19 -2.59 -5.90
CA LEU A 17 13.22 -2.20 -7.31
C LEU A 17 11.95 -1.44 -7.68
N ILE A 18 10.77 -1.99 -7.37
CA ILE A 18 9.48 -1.35 -7.69
C ILE A 18 9.40 0.03 -7.01
N CYS A 19 9.75 0.13 -5.72
CA CYS A 19 9.77 1.42 -5.02
C CYS A 19 10.68 2.45 -5.71
N HIS A 20 11.82 2.01 -6.23
CA HIS A 20 12.73 2.87 -6.96
C HIS A 20 12.19 3.26 -8.34
N GLN A 21 11.57 2.34 -9.09
CA GLN A 21 10.95 2.64 -10.38
C GLN A 21 9.92 3.77 -10.27
N ILE A 22 9.12 3.76 -9.20
CA ILE A 22 8.08 4.76 -8.96
C ILE A 22 8.65 6.16 -8.72
N THR A 23 9.90 6.26 -8.22
CA THR A 23 10.57 7.57 -8.09
C THR A 23 10.89 8.20 -9.44
N HIS A 24 11.01 7.38 -10.49
CA HIS A 24 11.18 7.85 -11.87
C HIS A 24 9.84 8.10 -12.56
N THR A 25 8.87 7.21 -12.39
CA THR A 25 7.62 7.27 -13.16
C THR A 25 6.53 8.16 -12.55
N ARG A 26 6.65 8.61 -11.29
CA ARG A 26 5.60 9.33 -10.49
C ARG A 26 4.23 8.62 -10.39
N GLU A 27 3.99 7.61 -11.19
CA GLU A 27 2.86 6.71 -11.14
C GLU A 27 3.21 5.50 -10.27
N GLY A 28 2.44 5.29 -9.20
CA GLY A 28 2.58 4.12 -8.33
C GLY A 28 2.27 2.83 -9.09
N ALA A 29 3.05 1.78 -8.85
CA ALA A 29 2.92 0.49 -9.54
C ALA A 29 1.60 -0.25 -9.26
N TYR A 30 0.85 0.13 -8.22
CA TYR A 30 -0.39 -0.51 -7.80
C TYR A 30 -1.53 0.50 -7.75
N GLN A 31 -2.41 0.48 -8.74
CA GLN A 31 -3.54 1.40 -8.81
C GLN A 31 -4.79 0.83 -8.12
N CYS A 32 -5.53 1.71 -7.45
CA CYS A 32 -6.85 1.43 -6.92
C CYS A 32 -7.88 1.54 -8.04
N GLY A 33 -8.62 0.45 -8.29
CA GLY A 33 -9.65 0.42 -9.32
C GLY A 33 -10.87 1.31 -9.02
N GLU A 34 -11.12 1.68 -7.76
CA GLU A 34 -12.30 2.47 -7.38
C GLU A 34 -12.08 3.98 -7.49
N CYS A 35 -10.87 4.47 -7.22
CA CYS A 35 -10.59 5.91 -7.20
C CYS A 35 -9.37 6.32 -8.04
N GLY A 36 -8.72 5.37 -8.72
CA GLY A 36 -7.56 5.61 -9.57
C GLY A 36 -6.26 5.96 -8.83
N LYS A 37 -6.25 5.97 -7.49
CA LYS A 37 -5.02 6.29 -6.71
C LYS A 37 -3.97 5.20 -6.84
N SER A 38 -2.73 5.62 -7.08
CA SER A 38 -1.60 4.70 -7.28
C SER A 38 -0.69 4.62 -6.05
N PHE A 39 -0.27 3.40 -5.71
CA PHE A 39 0.52 3.07 -4.52
C PHE A 39 1.81 2.36 -4.89
N ARG A 40 2.83 2.55 -4.04
CA ARG A 40 4.15 1.94 -4.24
C ARG A 40 4.27 0.48 -3.82
N LEU A 41 3.36 0.01 -2.97
CA LEU A 41 3.37 -1.33 -2.44
C LEU A 41 1.95 -1.89 -2.45
N LYS A 42 1.83 -3.18 -2.76
CA LYS A 42 0.55 -3.90 -2.70
C LYS A 42 -0.11 -3.81 -1.31
N SER A 43 0.67 -3.84 -0.22
CA SER A 43 0.15 -3.69 1.14
C SER A 43 -0.44 -2.31 1.45
N LEU A 44 -0.01 -1.27 0.73
CA LEU A 44 -0.58 0.08 0.80
C LEU A 44 -1.84 0.18 -0.05
N LEU A 45 -1.88 -0.45 -1.22
CA LEU A 45 -3.12 -0.57 -2.00
C LEU A 45 -4.21 -1.32 -1.20
N ILE A 46 -3.87 -2.46 -0.60
CA ILE A 46 -4.81 -3.23 0.24
C ILE A 46 -5.27 -2.40 1.46
N CYS A 47 -4.39 -1.60 2.07
CA CYS A 47 -4.80 -0.60 3.08
C CYS A 47 -5.89 0.29 2.55
N HIS A 48 -5.64 0.83 1.38
CA HIS A 48 -6.46 1.87 0.83
C HIS A 48 -7.81 1.32 0.39
N GLN A 49 -7.85 0.11 -0.15
CA GLN A 49 -9.10 -0.57 -0.48
C GLN A 49 -10.00 -0.77 0.75
N SER A 50 -9.44 -1.07 1.93
CA SER A 50 -10.24 -1.13 3.18
C SER A 50 -10.87 0.22 3.59
N THR A 51 -10.41 1.34 3.03
CA THR A 51 -11.05 2.65 3.25
C THR A 51 -12.31 2.85 2.41
N HIS A 52 -12.42 2.15 1.28
CA HIS A 52 -13.61 2.20 0.42
C HIS A 52 -14.69 1.23 0.89
N THR A 53 -14.29 0.04 1.33
CA THR A 53 -15.25 -1.02 1.69
C THR A 53 -15.87 -0.88 3.08
N ARG A 54 -15.43 0.08 3.93
CA ARG A 54 -15.79 0.19 5.38
C ARG A 54 -15.58 -1.08 6.22
N GLU A 55 -15.19 -2.19 5.61
CA GLU A 55 -14.76 -3.43 6.25
C GLU A 55 -13.39 -3.21 6.89
N TRP A 56 -13.39 -2.59 8.07
CA TRP A 56 -12.28 -2.73 8.97
C TRP A 56 -12.70 -3.85 9.93
N PRO A 57 -12.08 -5.03 9.86
CA PRO A 57 -12.58 -6.24 10.55
C PRO A 57 -12.55 -6.13 12.08
N TYR A 58 -12.05 -5.02 12.63
CA TYR A 58 -11.98 -4.75 14.05
C TYR A 58 -12.80 -3.49 14.34
N GLU A 59 -14.04 -3.66 14.80
CA GLU A 59 -14.91 -2.58 15.26
C GLU A 59 -14.76 -2.40 16.78
N CYS A 60 -14.62 -1.15 17.23
CA CYS A 60 -14.71 -0.77 18.63
C CYS A 60 -16.19 -0.70 19.02
N GLY A 61 -16.65 -1.67 19.83
CA GLY A 61 -18.05 -1.76 20.26
C GLY A 61 -18.54 -0.58 21.13
N GLU A 62 -17.63 0.18 21.76
CA GLU A 62 -18.01 1.36 22.56
C GLU A 62 -18.13 2.64 21.72
N CYS A 63 -17.44 2.71 20.58
CA CYS A 63 -17.26 3.95 19.84
C CYS A 63 -17.64 3.88 18.36
N GLY A 64 -18.00 2.70 17.86
CA GLY A 64 -18.37 2.46 16.46
C GLY A 64 -17.26 2.74 15.46
N LYS A 65 -16.00 2.84 15.93
CA LYS A 65 -14.84 3.12 15.08
C LYS A 65 -14.20 1.84 14.59
N ASN A 66 -13.82 1.87 13.33
CA ASN A 66 -13.30 0.75 12.57
C ASN A 66 -11.76 0.81 12.63
N PHE A 67 -11.06 -0.32 12.88
CA PHE A 67 -9.59 -0.45 13.03
C PHE A 67 -8.93 -1.47 12.08
N ARG A 68 -7.83 -1.06 11.42
CA ARG A 68 -7.20 -1.81 10.33
C ARG A 68 -6.28 -2.94 10.85
N LYS A 69 -5.87 -2.84 12.12
CA LYS A 69 -5.00 -3.81 12.80
C LYS A 69 -5.55 -4.05 14.20
N LYS A 70 -5.52 -5.31 14.66
CA LYS A 70 -5.88 -5.68 16.03
C LYS A 70 -5.07 -4.91 17.08
N SER A 71 -3.80 -4.57 16.79
CA SER A 71 -2.93 -3.81 17.70
C SER A 71 -3.33 -2.33 17.86
N LEU A 72 -4.17 -1.80 16.97
CA LEU A 72 -4.70 -0.44 17.06
C LEU A 72 -6.06 -0.40 17.78
N LEU A 73 -6.62 -1.58 18.07
CA LEU A 73 -7.72 -1.75 19.01
C LEU A 73 -7.09 -1.79 20.41
N SER A 74 -6.59 -0.65 20.88
CA SER A 74 -6.39 -0.49 22.33
C SER A 74 -7.78 -0.21 22.90
N VAL A 75 -8.32 -1.22 23.58
CA VAL A 75 -9.36 -1.01 24.59
C VAL A 75 -8.73 -0.27 25.76
#